data_AF-A0A140GXJ6-F1
#
_entry.id   AF-A0A140GXJ6-F1
#
_cell.length_a   1.000
_cell.length_b   1.000
_cell.length_c   1.000
_cell.angle_alpha   90.00
_cell.angle_beta   90.00
_cell.angle_gamma   90.00
#
_symmetry.space_group_name_H-M   'P 1'
#
loop_
_entity.id
_entity.type
_entity.pdbx_description
1 polymer ?
#
loop_
_entity_poly.entity_id
_entity_poly.type
_entity_poly.pdbx_seq_one_letter_code
_entity_poly.pdbx_strand_id
1 'polypeptide(L)' 'MNEAQQICFTDSAGKALFSIPDNGLLCLRYGNGDRHFSLCRRLDQTHAEIDGVKYSLREFARRMEHNKISFAPA' A
#
# COMPACT_ATOMS: atom_id res chain seq x y z
N MET A 1 -13.54 -11.35 -18.71
CA MET A 1 -12.55 -11.69 -17.65
C MET A 1 -12.43 -10.45 -16.80
N ASN A 2 -13.02 -10.43 -15.60
CA ASN A 2 -12.79 -9.33 -14.66
C ASN A 2 -11.38 -9.54 -14.12
N GLU A 3 -10.39 -8.88 -14.72
CA GLU A 3 -9.09 -8.70 -14.08
C GLU A 3 -9.38 -8.18 -12.69
N ALA A 4 -9.17 -9.02 -11.68
CA ALA A 4 -9.33 -8.63 -10.29
C ALA A 4 -8.56 -7.32 -10.13
N GLN A 5 -9.29 -6.23 -9.87
CA GLN A 5 -8.69 -4.93 -9.67
C GLN A 5 -7.86 -5.10 -8.40
N GLN A 6 -6.57 -5.37 -8.53
CA GLN A 6 -5.66 -5.60 -7.41
C GLN A 6 -4.67 -4.45 -7.39
N ILE A 7 -4.31 -4.03 -6.18
CA ILE A 7 -3.32 -3.00 -5.94
C ILE A 7 -2.00 -3.71 -5.70
N CYS A 8 -1.06 -3.58 -6.63
CA CYS A 8 0.28 -4.17 -6.53
C CYS A 8 1.21 -3.22 -5.78
N PHE A 9 1.40 -3.44 -4.48
CA PHE A 9 2.34 -2.65 -3.71
C PHE A 9 3.77 -2.93 -4.16
N THR A 10 4.56 -1.88 -4.27
CA THR A 10 5.97 -1.93 -4.68
C THR A 10 6.84 -1.32 -3.60
N ASP A 11 8.13 -1.59 -3.67
CA ASP A 11 9.17 -0.93 -2.90
C ASP A 11 9.60 0.41 -3.56
N SER A 12 10.42 1.25 -2.92
CA SER A 12 10.96 2.47 -3.55
C SER A 12 11.72 2.19 -4.85
N ALA A 13 12.31 0.99 -4.97
CA ALA A 13 12.97 0.51 -6.18
C ALA A 13 12.00 0.10 -7.31
N GLY A 14 10.69 0.05 -7.05
CA GLY A 14 9.67 -0.40 -8.02
C GLY A 14 9.51 -1.92 -8.09
N LYS A 15 10.15 -2.66 -7.19
CA LYS A 15 9.97 -4.11 -7.07
C LYS A 15 8.61 -4.42 -6.43
N ALA A 16 7.80 -5.27 -7.05
CA ALA A 16 6.55 -5.73 -6.45
C ALA A 16 6.82 -6.51 -5.16
N LEU A 17 6.11 -6.13 -4.10
CA LEU A 17 6.20 -6.75 -2.78
C LEU A 17 5.05 -7.74 -2.59
N PHE A 18 3.81 -7.26 -2.72
CA PHE A 18 2.60 -8.03 -2.60
C PHE A 18 1.44 -7.30 -3.29
N SER A 19 0.34 -8.01 -3.51
CA SER A 19 -0.86 -7.43 -4.09
C SER A 19 -2.06 -7.68 -3.18
N ILE A 20 -2.92 -6.68 -3.05
CA ILE A 20 -4.19 -6.78 -2.31
C ILE A 20 -5.36 -6.58 -3.27
N PRO A 21 -6.55 -7.15 -2.99
CA PRO A 21 -7.75 -6.80 -3.75
C PRO A 21 -8.07 -5.30 -3.63
N ASP A 22 -8.76 -4.76 -4.63
CA ASP A 22 -9.37 -3.43 -4.55
C ASP A 22 -10.25 -3.34 -3.32
N ASN A 23 -10.17 -2.22 -2.62
CA ASN A 23 -10.84 -2.01 -1.34
C ASN A 23 -10.34 -2.95 -0.21
N GLY A 24 -9.14 -3.50 -0.36
CA GLY A 24 -8.44 -4.29 0.66
C GLY A 24 -7.88 -3.42 1.79
N LEU A 25 -7.57 -4.07 2.92
CA LEU A 25 -6.98 -3.41 4.08
C LEU A 25 -5.48 -3.65 4.12
N LEU A 26 -4.74 -2.58 4.45
CA LEU A 26 -3.30 -2.60 4.64
C LEU A 26 -2.98 -2.41 6.11
N CYS A 27 -2.19 -3.31 6.68
CA CYS A 27 -1.69 -3.20 8.04
C CYS A 27 -0.31 -2.54 8.04
N LEU A 28 -0.25 -1.31 8.54
CA LEU A 28 0.96 -0.56 8.82
C LEU A 28 1.44 -0.88 10.21
N ARG A 29 2.71 -1.23 10.35
CA ARG A 29 3.36 -1.54 11.61
C ARG A 29 4.50 -0.56 11.84
N TYR A 30 4.33 0.26 12.86
CA TYR A 30 5.29 1.28 13.26
C TYR A 30 6.35 0.68 14.19
N GLY A 31 7.53 1.29 14.23
CA GLY A 31 8.63 0.84 15.08
C GLY A 31 8.34 0.92 16.58
N ASN A 32 7.33 1.68 17.00
CA ASN A 32 6.85 1.76 18.38
C ASN A 32 5.91 0.60 18.77
N GLY A 33 5.62 -0.34 17.87
CA GLY A 33 4.69 -1.45 18.10
C GLY A 33 3.23 -1.14 17.77
N ASP A 34 2.92 0.11 17.40
CA ASP A 34 1.59 0.50 16.93
C ASP A 34 1.26 -0.16 15.58
N ARG A 35 -0.01 -0.50 15.40
CA ARG A 35 -0.53 -1.03 14.15
C ARG A 35 -1.73 -0.21 13.69
N HIS A 36 -1.68 0.24 12.45
CA HIS A 36 -2.73 1.02 11.83
C HIS A 36 -3.24 0.31 10.58
N PHE A 37 -4.55 0.23 10.43
CA PHE A 37 -5.19 -0.40 9.29
C PHE A 37 -5.74 0.68 8.35
N SER A 38 -5.20 0.76 7.15
CA SER A 38 -5.64 1.72 6.13
C SER A 38 -6.41 1.01 5.03
N LEU A 39 -7.60 1.52 4.71
CA LEU A 39 -8.35 1.07 3.55
C LEU A 39 -7.65 1.53 2.28
N CYS A 40 -7.43 0.60 1.35
CA CYS A 40 -6.74 0.85 0.10
C CYS A 40 -7.68 0.66 -1.07
N ARG A 41 -7.81 1.69 -1.91
CA ARG A 41 -8.61 1.67 -3.12
C ARG A 41 -7.73 1.92 -4.33
N ARG A 42 -7.86 1.11 -5.36
CA ARG A 42 -7.15 1.27 -6.61
C ARG A 42 -7.72 2.47 -7.36
N LEU A 43 -6.84 3.37 -7.76
CA LEU A 43 -7.20 4.44 -8.68
C LEU A 43 -6.75 4.05 -10.09
N ASP A 44 -5.48 3.67 -10.22
CA ASP A 44 -4.85 3.33 -11.49
C ASP A 44 -3.84 2.18 -11.31
N GLN A 45 -3.00 1.92 -12.32
CA GLN A 45 -1.92 0.93 -12.21
C GLN A 45 -0.80 1.33 -11.24
N THR A 46 -0.57 2.62 -11.05
CA THR A 46 0.53 3.17 -10.25
C THR A 46 0.06 4.00 -9.05
N HIS A 47 -1.24 4.25 -8.93
CA HIS A 47 -1.85 5.09 -7.90
C HIS A 47 -2.90 4.32 -7.11
N ALA A 48 -2.89 4.53 -5.80
CA ALA A 48 -3.88 4.01 -4.87
C ALA A 48 -4.26 5.09 -3.86
N GLU A 49 -5.52 5.08 -3.46
CA GLU A 49 -6.01 5.86 -2.34
C GLU A 49 -5.86 5.01 -1.07
N ILE A 50 -5.16 5.54 -0.08
CA ILE A 50 -4.85 4.86 1.19
C ILE A 50 -5.39 5.76 2.29
N ASP A 51 -6.38 5.27 3.02
CA ASP A 51 -7.10 6.03 4.07
C ASP A 51 -7.69 7.36 3.54
N GLY A 52 -8.22 7.34 2.31
CA GLY A 52 -8.77 8.54 1.66
C GLY A 52 -7.73 9.50 1.07
N VAL A 53 -6.43 9.21 1.20
CA VAL A 53 -5.36 10.02 0.63
C VAL A 53 -4.75 9.32 -0.59
N LYS A 54 -4.66 10.04 -1.71
CA LYS A 54 -4.12 9.51 -2.96
C LYS A 54 -2.60 9.51 -2.93
N TYR A 55 -2.00 8.35 -3.10
CA TYR A 55 -0.56 8.18 -3.22
C TYR A 55 -0.22 7.42 -4.50
N SER A 56 0.94 7.75 -5.07
CA SER A 56 1.59 6.82 -5.99
C SER A 56 2.26 5.71 -5.18
N LEU A 57 2.16 4.46 -5.65
CA LEU A 57 2.65 3.27 -4.93
C LEU A 57 4.13 3.39 -4.55
N ARG A 58 4.93 4.02 -5.42
CA ARG A 58 6.35 4.26 -5.20
C ARG A 58 6.62 5.36 -4.16
N GLU A 59 5.80 6.40 -4.13
CA GLU A 59 5.91 7.46 -3.12
C GLU A 59 5.51 6.93 -1.74
N PHE A 60 4.44 6.14 -1.69
CA PHE A 60 4.02 5.45 -0.49
C PHE A 60 5.15 4.55 0.06
N ALA A 61 5.75 3.73 -0.80
CA ALA A 61 6.88 2.87 -0.42
C ALA A 61 8.07 3.67 0.15
N ARG A 62 8.52 4.72 -0.55
CA ARG A 62 9.58 5.61 -0.08
C ARG A 62 9.25 6.21 1.28
N ARG A 63 8.00 6.61 1.49
CA ARG A 63 7.56 7.18 2.76
C ARG A 63 7.61 6.14 3.86
N MET A 64 7.17 4.92 3.61
CA MET A 64 7.22 3.82 4.58
C MET A 64 8.67 3.47 4.95
N GLU A 65 9.56 3.34 3.96
CA GLU A 65 10.99 3.10 4.19
C GLU A 65 11.65 4.25 4.98
N HIS A 66 11.37 5.50 4.62
CA HIS A 66 11.90 6.67 5.30
C HIS A 66 11.46 6.75 6.77
N ASN A 67 10.19 6.43 7.04
CA ASN A 67 9.65 6.42 8.41
C ASN A 67 9.90 5.10 9.16
N LYS A 68 10.60 4.13 8.54
CA LYS A 68 10.83 2.78 9.08
C LYS A 68 9.52 2.07 9.46
N ILE A 69 8.47 2.28 8.68
CA ILE A 69 7.17 1.64 8.84
C ILE A 69 7.14 0.42 7.93
N SER A 70 6.80 -0.74 8.49
CA SER A 70 6.55 -1.94 7.70
C SER A 70 5.08 -1.99 7.30
N PHE A 71 4.75 -2.43 6.10
CA PHE A 71 3.37 -2.55 5.63
C PHE A 71 3.14 -3.94 5.03
N ALA A 72 1.97 -4.52 5.31
CA ALA A 72 1.60 -5.86 4.89
C ALA A 72 0.07 -5.91 4.62
N PRO A 73 -0.42 -6.88 3.84
CA PRO A 73 -1.85 -7.15 3.78
C PRO A 73 -2.38 -7.49 5.19
N ALA A 74 -3.59 -6.99 5.50
CA ALA A 74 -4.27 -7.26 6.78
C ALA A 74 -4.75 -8.71 6.91
#